data_AF-A0A5Z3NY47-F1
#
_entry.id   AF-A0A5Z3NY47-F1
#
_cell.length_a   1.000
_cell.length_b   1.000
_cell.length_c   1.000
_cell.angle_alpha   90.00
_cell.angle_beta   90.00
_cell.angle_gamma   90.00
#
_symmetry.space_group_name_H-M   'P 1'
#
loop_
_entity.id
_entity.type
_entity.pdbx_description
1 polymer ?
#
loop_
_entity_poly.entity_id
_entity_poly.type
_entity_poly.pdbx_seq_one_letter_code
_entity_poly.pdbx_strand_id
1 'polypeptide(L)'
;MLSKKFGLSMIVLGIMSSSAFADSIVEGRTLNVAVSPASPPMLFKSADGKLQGIDLELFSSYCQSRHCKLNITEYAWDGMLGAVASGQ
;
A
#
# COMPACT_ATOMS: atom_id res chain seq x y z
N MET A 1 -60.08 -11.52 24.32
CA MET A 1 -59.67 -12.82 23.74
C MET A 1 -59.75 -12.70 22.23
N LEU A 2 -58.84 -13.36 21.48
CA LEU A 2 -58.80 -13.45 20.01
C LEU A 2 -58.27 -12.16 19.31
N SER A 3 -57.15 -12.14 18.57
CA SER A 3 -56.38 -13.21 17.96
C SER A 3 -54.93 -12.75 17.70
N LYS A 4 -54.00 -13.62 18.10
CA LYS A 4 -52.67 -13.79 17.48
C LYS A 4 -52.84 -13.96 15.97
N LYS A 5 -51.98 -13.34 15.16
CA LYS A 5 -51.45 -13.80 13.84
C LYS A 5 -51.05 -12.61 12.97
N PHE A 6 -49.96 -11.92 13.29
CA PHE A 6 -49.13 -11.20 12.32
C PHE A 6 -47.70 -11.14 12.86
N GLY A 7 -47.23 -12.28 13.35
CA GLY A 7 -45.81 -12.52 13.51
C GLY A 7 -45.32 -13.21 12.25
N LEU A 8 -44.09 -12.91 11.85
CA LEU A 8 -43.24 -13.72 10.96
C LEU A 8 -43.12 -13.30 9.48
N SER A 9 -42.97 -12.01 9.17
CA SER A 9 -42.32 -11.64 7.89
C SER A 9 -41.63 -10.28 7.92
N MET A 10 -40.70 -10.04 8.85
CA MET A 10 -39.79 -8.89 8.73
C MET A 10 -38.55 -8.99 9.63
N ILE A 11 -37.83 -10.12 9.61
CA ILE A 11 -36.57 -10.24 10.35
C ILE A 11 -35.55 -10.98 9.46
N VAL A 12 -35.15 -10.37 8.34
CA VAL A 12 -33.96 -10.83 7.58
C VAL A 12 -33.06 -9.64 7.16
N LEU A 13 -33.42 -8.38 7.42
CA LEU A 13 -32.62 -7.20 7.05
C LEU A 13 -31.76 -6.65 8.21
N GLY A 14 -31.15 -7.51 9.02
CA GLY A 14 -30.46 -7.10 10.25
C GLY A 14 -28.94 -7.19 10.26
N ILE A 15 -28.32 -7.77 9.22
CA ILE A 15 -26.86 -8.00 9.21
C ILE A 15 -26.26 -7.29 8.00
N MET A 16 -26.44 -5.97 7.92
CA MET A 16 -25.44 -5.15 7.24
C MET A 16 -24.32 -4.93 8.26
N SER A 17 -23.47 -5.94 8.38
CA SER A 17 -22.18 -5.81 9.06
C SER A 17 -21.46 -4.65 8.38
N SER A 18 -21.43 -3.49 9.04
CA SER A 18 -20.48 -2.45 8.72
C SER A 18 -19.10 -3.00 9.03
N SER A 19 -18.55 -3.80 8.12
CA SER A 19 -17.11 -3.90 7.98
C SER A 19 -16.67 -2.49 7.62
N ALA A 20 -16.34 -1.71 8.64
CA ALA A 20 -15.52 -0.53 8.48
C ALA A 20 -14.23 -1.05 7.82
N PHE A 21 -14.18 -0.96 6.49
CA PHE A 21 -12.93 -1.06 5.77
C PHE A 21 -12.09 0.05 6.40
N ALA A 22 -11.07 -0.33 7.17
CA ALA A 22 -10.07 0.64 7.60
C ALA A 22 -9.46 1.16 6.30
N ASP A 23 -9.84 2.36 5.88
CA ASP A 23 -9.30 2.98 4.69
C ASP A 23 -7.77 2.94 4.79
N SER A 24 -7.14 2.44 3.74
CA SER A 24 -5.69 2.42 3.65
C SER A 24 -5.21 3.87 3.70
N ILE A 25 -4.48 4.26 4.76
CA ILE A 25 -3.94 5.62 4.96
C ILE A 25 -3.00 6.09 3.82
N VAL A 26 -2.66 5.20 2.89
CA VAL A 26 -1.82 5.47 1.72
C VAL A 26 -2.58 5.39 0.40
N GLU A 27 -3.86 4.99 0.38
CA GLU A 27 -4.62 4.89 -0.87
C GLU A 27 -4.66 6.23 -1.62
N GLY A 28 -4.37 6.19 -2.92
CA GLY A 28 -4.26 7.37 -3.78
C GLY A 28 -3.04 8.27 -3.50
N ARG A 29 -2.29 8.03 -2.43
CA ARG A 29 -1.10 8.82 -2.05
C ARG A 29 0.13 8.34 -2.82
N THR A 30 1.14 9.20 -2.94
CA THR A 30 2.43 8.83 -3.53
C THR A 30 3.41 8.47 -2.43
N LEU A 31 3.96 7.26 -2.49
CA LEU A 31 5.13 6.84 -1.73
C LEU A 31 6.39 7.25 -2.50
N ASN A 32 7.08 8.28 -2.01
CA ASN A 32 8.41 8.64 -2.50
C ASN A 32 9.46 7.77 -1.82
N VAL A 33 10.36 7.18 -2.60
CA VAL A 33 11.43 6.31 -2.11
C VAL A 33 12.76 6.77 -2.69
N ALA A 34 13.68 7.13 -1.80
CA ALA A 34 15.08 7.35 -2.14
C ALA A 34 15.82 6.00 -2.13
N VAL A 35 16.52 5.66 -3.21
CA VAL A 35 17.25 4.39 -3.34
C VAL A 35 18.69 4.61 -3.79
N SER A 36 19.60 3.73 -3.37
CA SER A 36 20.96 3.67 -3.89
C SER A 36 21.23 2.29 -4.52
N PRO A 37 21.31 2.16 -5.86
CA PRO A 37 21.31 0.87 -6.55
C PRO A 37 22.69 0.21 -6.62
N ALA A 38 23.30 0.00 -5.45
CA ALA A 38 24.65 -0.51 -5.32
C ALA A 38 24.75 -1.76 -4.41
N SER A 39 23.63 -2.38 -4.05
CA SER A 39 23.61 -3.47 -3.06
C SER A 39 22.82 -4.70 -3.53
N PRO A 40 23.36 -5.54 -4.43
CA PRO A 40 22.78 -6.84 -4.72
C PRO A 40 22.75 -7.75 -3.48
N PRO A 41 21.70 -8.57 -3.27
CA PRO A 41 20.50 -8.73 -4.10
C PRO A 41 19.36 -7.74 -3.74
N MET A 42 19.59 -6.83 -2.80
CA MET A 42 18.56 -5.97 -2.21
C MET A 42 18.06 -4.91 -3.20
N LEU A 43 18.95 -4.09 -3.76
CA LEU A 43 18.59 -3.12 -4.79
C LEU A 43 19.82 -2.79 -5.64
N PHE A 44 19.72 -3.03 -6.94
CA PHE A 44 20.81 -2.89 -7.89
C PHE A 44 20.31 -2.68 -9.31
N LYS A 45 21.21 -2.31 -10.22
CA LYS A 45 20.90 -2.23 -11.66
C LYS A 45 21.19 -3.55 -12.37
N SER A 46 20.28 -3.98 -13.23
CA SER A 46 20.53 -5.00 -14.25
C SER A 46 21.51 -4.49 -15.31
N ALA A 47 21.95 -5.39 -16.20
CA ALA A 47 22.86 -5.05 -17.29
C ALA A 47 22.28 -4.01 -18.27
N ASP A 48 20.96 -3.92 -18.41
CA ASP A 48 20.26 -2.90 -19.21
C ASP A 48 19.98 -1.61 -18.42
N GLY A 49 20.49 -1.49 -17.19
CA GLY A 49 20.40 -0.29 -16.37
C GLY A 49 19.10 -0.11 -15.59
N LYS A 50 18.19 -1.10 -15.61
CA LYS A 50 16.93 -1.05 -14.84
C LYS A 50 17.16 -1.41 -13.38
N LEU A 51 16.39 -0.79 -12.50
CA LEU A 51 16.37 -1.17 -11.08
C LEU A 51 15.73 -2.56 -10.92
N GLN A 52 16.33 -3.38 -10.06
CA GLN A 52 15.82 -4.67 -9.63
C GLN A 52 16.31 -5.00 -8.21
N GLY A 53 15.70 -6.01 -7.60
CA GLY A 53 16.07 -6.51 -6.28
C GLY A 53 14.90 -6.53 -5.30
N ILE A 54 15.16 -7.15 -4.15
CA ILE A 54 14.15 -7.43 -3.11
C ILE A 54 13.47 -6.15 -2.60
N ASP A 55 14.21 -5.06 -2.39
CA ASP A 55 13.64 -3.80 -1.89
C ASP A 55 12.68 -3.18 -2.90
N LEU A 56 13.01 -3.23 -4.20
CA LEU A 56 12.13 -2.74 -5.26
C LEU A 56 10.82 -3.51 -5.31
N GLU A 57 10.89 -4.84 -5.19
CA GLU A 57 9.71 -5.71 -5.14
C GLU A 57 8.85 -5.43 -3.91
N LEU A 58 9.48 -5.15 -2.77
CA LEU A 58 8.79 -4.78 -1.53
C LEU A 58 8.00 -3.47 -1.69
N PHE A 59 8.63 -2.40 -2.19
CA PHE A 59 7.93 -1.12 -2.39
C PHE A 59 6.81 -1.23 -3.41
N SER A 60 7.06 -1.94 -4.52
CA SER A 60 6.09 -2.16 -5.59
C SER A 60 4.87 -2.95 -5.08
N SER A 61 5.11 -4.07 -4.41
CA SER A 61 4.05 -4.92 -3.85
C SER A 61 3.28 -4.22 -2.73
N TYR A 62 3.97 -3.42 -1.90
CA TYR A 62 3.34 -2.59 -0.88
C TYR A 62 2.33 -1.63 -1.50
N CYS A 63 2.72 -0.87 -2.54
CA CYS A 63 1.80 0.06 -3.18
C CYS A 63 0.72 -0.60 -4.02
N GLN A 64 1.03 -1.70 -4.71
CA GLN A 64 0.05 -2.47 -5.46
C GLN A 64 -1.07 -2.99 -4.57
N SER A 65 -0.76 -3.49 -3.37
CA SER A 65 -1.74 -4.04 -2.42
C SER A 65 -2.58 -2.99 -1.70
N ARG A 66 -2.16 -1.72 -1.72
CA ARG A 66 -2.77 -0.61 -0.95
C ARG A 66 -3.23 0.56 -1.81
N HIS A 67 -3.19 0.38 -3.13
CA HIS A 67 -3.57 1.38 -4.11
C HIS A 67 -2.85 2.73 -3.93
N CYS A 68 -1.57 2.70 -3.54
CA CYS A 68 -0.69 3.88 -3.59
C CYS A 68 0.08 3.99 -4.92
N LYS A 69 0.54 5.19 -5.24
CA LYS A 69 1.48 5.45 -6.32
C LYS A 69 2.89 5.31 -5.78
N LEU A 70 3.80 4.77 -6.57
CA LEU A 70 5.21 4.64 -6.21
C LEU A 70 6.04 5.60 -7.06
N ASN A 71 6.90 6.39 -6.43
CA ASN A 71 7.87 7.27 -7.08
C ASN A 71 9.26 6.98 -6.52
N ILE A 72 10.16 6.51 -7.37
CA ILE A 72 11.51 6.10 -6.97
C ILE A 72 12.51 7.11 -7.52
N THR A 73 13.38 7.59 -6.65
CA THR A 73 14.49 8.48 -7.02
C THR A 73 15.81 7.86 -6.61
N GLU A 74 16.75 7.79 -7.56
CA GLU A 74 18.08 7.27 -7.32
C GLU A 74 19.00 8.34 -6.71
N TYR A 75 19.77 7.95 -5.71
CA TYR A 75 20.77 8.76 -5.03
C TYR A 75 22.09 7.98 -4.86
N ALA A 76 23.18 8.73 -4.64
CA ALA A 76 24.36 8.17 -4.00
C ALA A 76 24.05 7.81 -2.53
N TRP A 77 24.83 6.91 -1.95
CA TRP A 77 24.59 6.40 -0.59
C TRP A 77 24.50 7.51 0.46
N ASP A 78 25.38 8.51 0.38
CA ASP A 78 25.42 9.68 1.24
C ASP A 78 24.21 10.62 1.02
N GLY A 79 23.79 10.80 -0.23
CA GLY A 79 22.65 11.65 -0.59
C GLY A 79 21.28 11.08 -0.18
N MET A 80 21.14 9.75 -0.16
CA MET A 80 19.86 9.07 0.11
C MET A 80 19.29 9.41 1.48
N LEU A 81 20.12 9.44 2.52
CA LEU A 81 19.67 9.75 3.89
C LEU A 81 19.24 11.21 4.02
N GLY A 82 19.94 12.13 3.35
CA GLY A 82 19.56 13.55 3.31
C GLY A 82 18.23 13.78 2.58
N ALA A 83 17.97 13.02 1.51
CA ALA A 83 16.70 13.07 0.79
C ALA A 83 15.52 12.68 1.71
N VAL A 84 15.65 11.56 2.42
CA VAL A 84 14.61 11.11 3.37
C VAL A 84 14.41 12.13 4.50
N ALA A 85 15.51 12.63 5.09
CA ALA A 85 15.42 13.60 6.19
C ALA A 85 14.80 14.95 5.77
N SER A 86 14.91 15.31 4.50
CA SER A 86 14.33 16.55 3.94
C SER A 86 12.92 16.37 3.36
N GLY A 87 12.38 15.14 3.37
CA GLY A 87 11.03 14.83 2.88
C GLY A 87 10.91 14.79 1.35
N GLN A 88 12.01 14.51 0.66
CA GLN A 88 12.00 14.23 -0.79
C GLN A 88 11.37 12.88 -1.10
#